data_AF-A0A127MA92-F1
#
_entry.id   AF-A0A127MA92-F1
#
_cell.length_a   1.000
_cell.length_b   1.000
_cell.length_c   1.000
_cell.angle_alpha   90.00
_cell.angle_beta   90.00
_cell.angle_gamma   90.00
#
_symmetry.space_group_name_H-M   'P 1'
#
loop_
_entity.id
_entity.type
_entity.pdbx_description
1 polymer ?
#
loop_
_entity_poly.entity_id
_entity_poly.type
_entity_poly.pdbx_seq_one_letter_code
_entity_poly.pdbx_strand_id
1 'polypeptide(L)' 'MANLFTKDEDLMKSAPFIGSEILKQIQSSDDGRISIFDLAKNLRKTNKITARSIYYGMLFLYCLDIVEFDEPYLIKNVKN' A
#
# COMPACT_ATOMS: atom_id res chain seq x y z
N MET A 1 15.37 -26.96 -15.10
CA MET A 1 14.44 -25.94 -15.63
C MET A 1 14.27 -24.89 -14.54
N ALA A 2 14.53 -23.62 -14.82
CA ALA A 2 14.17 -22.57 -13.87
C ALA A 2 12.64 -22.53 -13.81
N ASN A 3 12.06 -22.82 -12.64
CA ASN A 3 10.63 -22.59 -12.43
C ASN A 3 10.41 -21.08 -12.49
N LEU A 4 9.64 -20.64 -13.49
CA LEU A 4 9.31 -19.22 -13.69
C LEU A 4 8.51 -18.65 -12.49
N PHE A 5 7.85 -19.54 -11.74
CA PHE A 5 7.04 -19.20 -10.58
C PHE A 5 7.56 -19.91 -9.33
N THR A 6 7.85 -19.12 -8.30
CA THR A 6 8.22 -19.62 -6.98
C THR A 6 6.96 -19.95 -6.20
N LYS A 7 6.86 -21.16 -5.63
CA LYS A 7 5.70 -21.57 -4.82
C LYS A 7 5.77 -21.05 -3.37
N ASP A 8 6.90 -20.45 -3.00
CA ASP A 8 7.18 -19.92 -1.67
C ASP A 8 6.81 -18.43 -1.53
N GLU A 9 6.28 -17.80 -2.59
CA GLU A 9 5.81 -16.43 -2.50
C GLU A 9 4.54 -16.33 -1.64
N ASP A 10 4.64 -15.52 -0.60
CA ASP A 10 3.52 -15.21 0.27
C ASP A 10 2.56 -14.25 -0.43
N LEU A 11 1.50 -14.80 -1.02
CA LEU A 11 0.48 -14.04 -1.75
C LEU A 11 -0.21 -12.97 -0.88
N MET A 12 -0.20 -13.11 0.45
CA MET A 12 -0.75 -12.11 1.36
C MET A 12 0.11 -10.82 1.41
N LYS A 13 1.29 -10.83 0.80
CA LYS A 13 2.17 -9.66 0.67
C LYS A 13 2.16 -9.06 -0.73
N SER A 14 1.41 -9.67 -1.66
CA SER A 14 1.32 -9.20 -3.04
C SER A 14 0.59 -7.86 -3.13
N ALA A 15 0.96 -7.05 -4.13
CA ALA A 15 0.36 -5.73 -4.32
C ALA A 15 -1.18 -5.77 -4.52
N PRO A 16 -1.76 -6.74 -5.27
CA PRO A 16 -3.22 -6.84 -5.39
C PRO A 16 -3.91 -7.18 -4.07
N PHE A 17 -3.35 -8.10 -3.28
CA PHE A 17 -3.91 -8.46 -1.98
C PHE A 17 -3.91 -7.26 -1.03
N ILE A 18 -2.75 -6.60 -0.90
CA ILE A 18 -2.63 -5.41 -0.06
C ILE A 18 -3.49 -4.27 -0.58
N GLY A 19 -3.57 -4.08 -1.90
CA GLY A 19 -4.46 -3.10 -2.54
C GLY A 19 -5.92 -3.32 -2.15
N SER A 20 -6.39 -4.58 -2.12
CA SER A 20 -7.74 -4.89 -1.68
C SER A 20 -8.00 -4.52 -0.22
N GLU A 21 -7.01 -4.72 0.67
CA GLU A 21 -7.11 -4.33 2.08
C GLU A 21 -7.08 -2.80 2.26
N ILE A 22 -6.34 -2.08 1.41
CA ILE A 22 -6.34 -0.62 1.38
C ILE A 22 -7.74 -0.11 1.00
N LEU A 23 -8.33 -0.65 -0.06
CA LEU A 23 -9.67 -0.25 -0.51
C LEU A 23 -10.75 -0.50 0.53
N LYS A 24 -10.68 -1.61 1.28
CA LYS A 24 -11.61 -1.88 2.40
C LYS A 24 -11.54 -0.80 3.48
N GLN A 25 -10.34 -0.30 3.79
CA GLN A 25 -10.18 0.76 4.78
C GLN A 25 -10.71 2.09 4.27
N ILE A 26 -10.47 2.42 3.00
CA ILE A 26 -11.04 3.62 2.36
C ILE A 26 -12.58 3.55 2.36
N GLN A 27 -13.16 2.40 2.01
CA GLN A 27 -14.62 2.20 2.02
C GLN A 27 -15.23 2.33 3.43
N SER A 28 -14.44 2.08 4.48
CA SER A 28 -14.86 2.21 5.87
C SER A 28 -14.71 3.65 6.41
N SER A 29 -14.17 4.58 5.61
CA SER A 29 -14.04 6.00 5.98
C SER A 29 -15.26 6.80 5.51
N ASP A 30 -15.69 7.77 6.30
CA ASP A 30 -16.90 8.56 6.03
C ASP A 30 -16.77 9.49 4.81
N ASP A 31 -15.56 9.94 4.49
CA ASP A 31 -15.26 10.90 3.42
C ASP A 31 -14.54 10.26 2.22
N GLY A 32 -14.36 8.94 2.23
CA GLY A 32 -13.63 8.20 1.20
C GLY A 32 -12.13 8.50 1.16
N ARG A 33 -11.56 9.03 2.26
CA ARG A 33 -10.15 9.38 2.35
C ARG A 33 -9.50 8.67 3.53
N ILE A 34 -8.21 8.39 3.41
CA ILE A 34 -7.41 7.87 4.51
C ILE A 34 -6.00 8.44 4.45
N SER A 35 -5.49 8.87 5.60
CA SER A 35 -4.08 9.24 5.75
C SER A 35 -3.19 8.04 5.50
N ILE A 36 -2.10 8.21 4.74
CA ILE A 36 -1.11 7.15 4.51
C ILE A 36 -0.51 6.63 5.83
N PHE A 37 -0.47 7.46 6.88
CA PHE A 37 0.03 7.06 8.19
C PHE A 37 -0.98 6.21 8.95
N ASP A 38 -2.27 6.55 8.88
CA ASP A 38 -3.33 5.77 9.51
C ASP A 38 -3.52 4.43 8.79
N LEU A 39 -3.46 4.44 7.46
CA LEU A 39 -3.43 3.25 6.63
C LEU A 39 -2.28 2.32 7.04
N ALA A 40 -1.06 2.85 7.12
CA ALA A 40 0.11 2.07 7.53
C ALA A 40 -0.02 1.53 8.96
N LYS A 41 -0.54 2.34 9.89
CA LYS A 41 -0.78 1.93 11.28
C LYS A 41 -1.80 0.80 11.37
N ASN A 42 -2.90 0.89 10.62
CA ASN A 42 -3.96 -0.12 10.62
C ASN A 42 -3.51 -1.42 9.96
N LEU A 43 -2.83 -1.36 8.82
CA LEU A 43 -2.30 -2.54 8.14
C LEU A 43 -1.18 -3.23 8.93
N ARG A 44 -0.38 -2.50 9.72
CA ARG A 44 0.65 -3.12 10.56
C ARG A 44 0.11 -3.84 11.80
N LYS A 45 -1.16 -3.65 12.18
CA LYS A 45 -1.78 -4.40 13.29
C LYS A 45 -1.81 -5.90 13.00
N THR A 46 -1.85 -6.28 11.73
CA THR A 46 -1.63 -7.66 11.29
C THR A 46 -0.13 -7.87 11.07
N ASN A 47 0.50 -8.64 11.96
CA ASN A 47 1.96 -8.91 12.00
C ASN A 47 2.60 -9.47 10.70
N LYS A 48 1.81 -9.69 9.65
CA LYS A 48 2.26 -10.26 8.37
C LYS A 48 2.56 -9.20 7.30
N ILE A 49 2.16 -7.95 7.49
CA ILE A 49 2.29 -6.89 6.48
C ILE A 49 3.53 -6.03 6.75
N THR A 50 4.41 -5.96 5.75
CA THR A 50 5.62 -5.13 5.80
C THR A 50 5.38 -3.76 5.17
N ALA A 51 6.15 -2.74 5.56
CA ALA A 51 6.06 -1.40 4.95
C ALA A 51 6.24 -1.45 3.42
N ARG A 52 7.15 -2.29 2.92
CA ARG A 52 7.37 -2.50 1.50
C ARG A 52 6.10 -2.98 0.78
N SER A 53 5.40 -3.95 1.36
CA SER A 53 4.14 -4.47 0.81
C SER A 53 3.06 -3.38 0.73
N ILE A 54 3.00 -2.49 1.74
CA ILE A 54 2.08 -1.35 1.77
C ILE A 54 2.41 -0.35 0.65
N TYR A 55 3.69 -0.03 0.46
CA TYR A 55 4.13 0.84 -0.63
C TYR A 55 3.75 0.28 -1.99
N TYR A 56 3.99 -1.02 -2.22
CA TYR A 56 3.60 -1.65 -3.48
C TYR A 56 2.09 -1.74 -3.67
N GLY A 57 1.31 -1.98 -2.61
CA GLY A 57 -0.16 -1.93 -2.69
C GLY A 57 -0.67 -0.56 -3.09
N MET A 58 -0.15 0.51 -2.48
CA MET A 58 -0.52 1.89 -2.83
C MET A 58 -0.11 2.24 -4.27
N LEU A 59 1.13 1.94 -4.66
CA LEU A 59 1.61 2.19 -6.03
C LEU A 59 0.83 1.39 -7.07
N PHE A 60 0.48 0.13 -6.77
CA PHE A 60 -0.32 -0.70 -7.66
C PHE A 60 -1.69 -0.08 -7.93
N LEU A 61 -2.40 0.36 -6.89
CA LEU A 61 -3.69 1.02 -7.05
C LEU A 61 -3.56 2.35 -7.81
N TYR A 62 -2.53 3.13 -7.52
CA TYR A 62 -2.26 4.40 -8.20
C TYR A 62 -1.97 4.19 -9.69
N CYS A 63 -1.14 3.22 -10.05
CA CYS A 63 -0.85 2.88 -11.45
C CYS A 63 -2.08 2.41 -12.23
N LEU A 64 -3.10 1.90 -11.55
CA LEU A 64 -4.37 1.48 -12.14
C LEU A 64 -5.44 2.57 -12.15
N ASP A 65 -5.09 3.79 -11.72
CA ASP A 65 -6.01 4.93 -11.64
C ASP A 65 -7.21 4.68 -10.70
N ILE A 66 -7.01 3.83 -9.67
CA ILE A 66 -8.04 3.48 -8.68
C ILE A 66 -7.99 4.43 -7.48
N VAL A 67 -6.80 4.94 -7.15
CA VAL A 67 -6.59 5.88 -6.05
C VAL A 67 -5.68 7.02 -6.50
N GLU A 68 -5.87 8.20 -5.92
CA GLU A 68 -5.00 9.36 -6.11
C GLU A 68 -4.36 9.75 -4.78
N PHE A 69 -3.20 10.42 -4.85
CA PHE A 69 -2.57 11.03 -3.68
C PHE A 69 -2.82 12.54 -3.72
N ASP A 70 -3.56 13.06 -2.74
CA ASP A 70 -3.89 14.48 -2.68
C ASP A 70 -2.65 15.34 -2.33
N GLU A 71 -1.76 14.87 -1.43
CA GLU A 71 -0.58 15.65 -1.00
C GLU A 71 0.64 14.80 -0.59
N PRO A 72 1.64 14.59 -1.47
CA PRO A 72 2.95 14.11 -1.04
C PRO A 72 4.09 15.07 -1.43
N TYR A 73 4.14 16.26 -0.85
CA TYR A 73 5.29 17.16 -1.06
C TYR A 73 6.50 16.73 -0.21
N LEU A 74 7.60 16.37 -0.89
CA LEU A 74 8.90 16.16 -0.27
C LEU A 74 9.68 17.48 -0.28
N ILE A 75 9.85 18.09 0.89
CA ILE A 75 10.60 19.34 1.04
C ILE A 75 12.03 19.02 1.52
N LYS A 76 13.03 19.52 0.81
CA LYS A 76 14.44 19.41 1.20
C LYS A 76 14.72 20.30 2.41
N ASN A 77 15.21 19.71 3.51
CA ASN A 77 15.54 20.44 4.74
C ASN A 77 17.01 20.91 4.83
N VAL A 78 17.72 21.01 3.69
CA VAL A 78 19.14 21.41 3.70
C VAL A 78 19.40 22.41 2.58
N LYS A 79 19.94 23.59 2.93
CA LYS A 79 20.48 24.55 1.97
C LYS A 79 21.80 23.97 1.44
N ASN A 80 21.93 23.87 0.11
CA ASN A 80 23.21 23.54 -0.53
C ASN A 80 24.27 24.57 -0.15
#